data_AF-A0A7S2YP98-F1
#
_entry.id   AF-A0A7S2YP98-F1
#
_cell.length_a   1.000
_cell.length_b   1.000
_cell.length_c   1.000
_cell.angle_alpha   90.00
_cell.angle_beta   90.00
_cell.angle_gamma   90.00
#
_symmetry.space_group_name_H-M   'P 1'
#
loop_
_entity.id
_entity.type
_entity.pdbx_description
1 polymer ?
#
loop_
_entity_poly.entity_id
_entity_poly.type
_entity_poly.pdbx_seq_one_letter_code
_entity_poly.pdbx_strand_id
1 'polypeptide(L)'
;MAALSWKESIGNAQAVQEETVATAKAVADEEEVVDLDAASETDTAAAAASAQPEAVTEEAAAAAEETTATEEPPVQSGPLVDLFGPTLLSLELTGPSTAQLKEHYTTDALQGKKVIGVYFSADWCGPCRQFTPELSSFYEKINSRRGKIDEFEIVWVSRCRDMQSFGQYFTTMPWIALPPQEAMGARGEKLSQMYGVKSIPALVLLDDLGSVITTDARNMIPKDKAGIGFPWRNPISTLYMTVVPRSLRLMLKRELGSIKEKAFGKVKGLLNLRAKGAKA
;
A
#
# COMPACT_ATOMS: atom_id res chain seq x y z
N MET A 1 -28.81 -19.85 3.49
CA MET A 1 -28.03 -21.08 3.76
C MET A 1 -26.83 -21.15 2.80
N ALA A 2 -25.78 -20.34 3.00
CA ALA A 2 -24.66 -20.23 2.04
C ALA A 2 -23.26 -20.35 2.70
N ALA A 3 -23.20 -20.71 3.99
CA ALA A 3 -21.95 -20.78 4.76
C ALA A 3 -21.36 -22.21 4.87
N LEU A 4 -22.05 -23.23 4.35
CA LEU A 4 -21.67 -24.64 4.55
C LEU A 4 -20.89 -25.25 3.36
N SER A 5 -21.05 -24.73 2.15
CA SER A 5 -20.39 -25.27 0.94
C SER A 5 -18.90 -24.94 0.81
N TRP A 6 -18.33 -24.07 1.66
CA TRP A 6 -16.93 -23.65 1.58
C TRP A 6 -15.95 -24.62 2.28
N LYS A 7 -16.42 -25.55 3.13
CA LYS A 7 -15.54 -26.47 3.87
C LYS A 7 -15.09 -27.68 3.06
N GLU A 8 -15.92 -28.18 2.15
CA GLU A 8 -15.65 -29.45 1.45
C GLU A 8 -14.55 -29.33 0.37
N SER A 9 -14.35 -28.15 -0.22
CA SER A 9 -13.32 -27.95 -1.25
C SER A 9 -11.88 -27.86 -0.71
N ILE A 10 -11.69 -27.79 0.62
CA ILE A 10 -10.35 -27.66 1.23
C ILE A 10 -9.71 -29.04 1.44
N GLY A 11 -10.51 -30.07 1.71
CA GLY A 11 -10.01 -31.42 2.02
C GLY A 11 -9.23 -32.08 0.88
N ASN A 12 -9.55 -31.76 -0.38
CA ASN A 12 -8.92 -32.40 -1.54
C ASN A 12 -7.53 -31.82 -1.89
N ALA A 13 -7.08 -30.76 -1.21
CA ALA A 13 -5.75 -30.16 -1.41
C ALA A 13 -4.70 -30.68 -0.40
N GLN A 14 -5.11 -31.19 0.76
CA GLN A 14 -4.19 -31.68 1.79
C GLN A 14 -3.47 -32.98 1.38
N ALA A 15 -4.13 -33.86 0.61
CA ALA A 15 -3.60 -35.19 0.28
C ALA A 15 -2.35 -35.19 -0.62
N VAL A 16 -2.02 -34.08 -1.29
CA VAL A 16 -0.92 -34.02 -2.28
C VAL A 16 0.41 -33.51 -1.68
N GLN A 17 0.40 -32.94 -0.47
CA GLN A 17 1.62 -32.38 0.14
C GLN A 17 2.32 -33.32 1.13
N GLU A 18 1.61 -34.25 1.78
CA GLU A 18 2.22 -35.14 2.77
C GLU A 18 3.24 -36.14 2.18
N GLU A 19 3.07 -36.54 0.92
CA GLU A 19 3.96 -37.53 0.27
C GLU A 19 5.36 -36.96 -0.06
N THR A 20 5.51 -35.63 -0.15
CA THR A 20 6.78 -34.99 -0.57
C THR A 20 7.77 -34.69 0.57
N VAL A 21 7.35 -34.79 1.83
CA VAL A 21 8.16 -34.42 3.00
C VAL A 21 8.97 -35.60 3.57
N ALA A 22 8.58 -36.84 3.25
CA ALA A 22 9.16 -38.05 3.84
C ALA A 22 10.59 -38.40 3.38
N THR A 23 11.13 -37.76 2.33
CA THR A 23 12.40 -38.17 1.67
C THR A 23 13.59 -37.23 1.94
N ALA A 24 13.44 -36.22 2.82
CA ALA A 24 14.42 -35.13 2.96
C ALA A 24 15.10 -35.01 4.34
N LYS A 25 15.03 -36.04 5.20
CA LYS A 25 15.68 -36.00 6.54
C LYS A 25 16.42 -37.29 6.91
N ALA A 26 17.56 -37.48 6.28
CA ALA A 26 18.66 -38.35 6.76
C ALA A 26 20.00 -37.79 6.27
N VAL A 27 21.09 -38.09 6.99
CA VAL A 27 22.52 -37.74 6.76
C VAL A 27 23.05 -36.50 7.52
N ALA A 28 24.18 -36.74 8.21
CA ALA A 28 25.16 -35.84 8.84
C ALA A 28 24.76 -35.08 10.15
N ASP A 29 25.58 -35.07 11.22
CA ASP A 29 26.78 -35.90 11.54
C ASP A 29 27.10 -35.83 13.07
N GLU A 30 28.01 -36.67 13.56
CA GLU A 30 28.48 -36.73 14.97
C GLU A 30 29.59 -35.69 15.26
N GLU A 31 29.74 -35.17 16.49
CA GLU A 31 30.83 -35.39 17.48
C GLU A 31 30.73 -34.24 18.55
N GLU A 32 31.20 -34.27 19.81
CA GLU A 32 31.75 -35.33 20.69
C GLU A 32 31.30 -35.11 22.18
N VAL A 33 32.10 -34.47 23.06
CA VAL A 33 31.94 -34.43 24.54
C VAL A 33 32.53 -33.18 25.24
N VAL A 34 31.96 -32.77 26.40
CA VAL A 34 32.59 -32.91 27.75
C VAL A 34 31.58 -32.62 28.89
N ASP A 35 31.63 -33.45 29.94
CA ASP A 35 30.77 -33.42 31.15
C ASP A 35 31.10 -32.32 32.19
N LEU A 36 30.17 -32.03 33.11
CA LEU A 36 30.34 -32.19 34.58
C LEU A 36 29.13 -31.74 35.44
N ASP A 37 28.47 -32.74 36.04
CA ASP A 37 28.04 -32.87 37.45
C ASP A 37 26.87 -32.11 38.14
N ALA A 38 26.33 -32.84 39.14
CA ALA A 38 25.59 -32.45 40.37
C ALA A 38 24.05 -32.15 40.35
N ALA A 39 23.27 -33.14 40.85
CA ALA A 39 22.48 -33.13 42.11
C ALA A 39 21.63 -31.89 42.51
N SER A 40 20.44 -31.99 43.16
CA SER A 40 19.70 -33.12 43.76
C SER A 40 18.23 -32.76 44.13
N GLU A 41 17.34 -33.74 44.02
CA GLU A 41 16.30 -34.15 45.01
C GLU A 41 15.23 -33.17 45.57
N THR A 42 13.95 -33.54 45.31
CA THR A 42 12.80 -33.68 46.25
C THR A 42 12.20 -32.42 46.95
N ASP A 43 10.93 -32.38 47.38
CA ASP A 43 10.09 -33.44 47.97
C ASP A 43 8.55 -33.15 47.91
N THR A 44 7.72 -34.19 48.11
CA THR A 44 6.31 -34.28 48.65
C THR A 44 5.26 -33.17 48.33
N ALA A 45 4.04 -33.41 47.79
CA ALA A 45 2.92 -34.34 48.15
C ALA A 45 2.33 -34.10 49.57
N ALA A 46 1.01 -34.09 49.87
CA ALA A 46 -0.25 -34.13 49.08
C ALA A 46 -1.47 -33.80 50.00
N ALA A 47 -2.68 -33.64 49.42
CA ALA A 47 -4.03 -33.82 50.04
C ALA A 47 -4.49 -32.87 51.19
N ALA A 48 -5.78 -32.61 51.48
CA ALA A 48 -7.05 -32.73 50.74
C ALA A 48 -8.21 -31.96 51.46
N ALA A 49 -9.30 -31.63 50.72
CA ALA A 49 -10.71 -31.37 51.11
C ALA A 49 -11.06 -30.55 52.39
N SER A 50 -11.98 -29.57 52.37
CA SER A 50 -13.43 -29.79 52.17
C SER A 50 -14.27 -28.48 52.30
N ALA A 51 -15.56 -28.58 51.97
CA ALA A 51 -16.71 -27.69 52.30
C ALA A 51 -16.96 -26.38 51.49
N GLN A 52 -18.14 -26.34 50.84
CA GLN A 52 -18.88 -25.13 50.45
C GLN A 52 -20.00 -24.84 51.48
N PRO A 53 -20.66 -23.67 51.43
CA PRO A 53 -22.03 -23.65 50.89
C PRO A 53 -22.34 -22.46 49.95
N GLU A 54 -23.59 -22.40 49.46
CA GLU A 54 -24.04 -21.66 48.27
C GLU A 54 -24.70 -20.27 48.52
N ALA A 55 -24.77 -19.49 47.43
CA ALA A 55 -25.73 -18.40 47.12
C ALA A 55 -25.71 -17.13 48.03
N VAL A 56 -26.21 -15.95 47.63
CA VAL A 56 -26.99 -15.48 46.47
C VAL A 56 -26.55 -14.03 46.18
N THR A 57 -26.50 -13.57 44.92
CA THR A 57 -27.13 -12.31 44.44
C THR A 57 -26.96 -12.09 42.94
N GLU A 58 -27.99 -11.52 42.33
CA GLU A 58 -28.13 -11.19 40.92
C GLU A 58 -28.12 -9.65 40.81
N GLU A 59 -27.15 -9.04 40.12
CA GLU A 59 -27.17 -7.58 39.93
C GLU A 59 -26.49 -7.11 38.62
N ALA A 60 -27.17 -6.18 37.95
CA ALA A 60 -26.66 -5.25 36.93
C ALA A 60 -25.99 -5.83 35.66
N ALA A 61 -26.80 -6.44 34.79
CA ALA A 61 -26.60 -6.30 33.34
C ALA A 61 -26.96 -4.86 32.89
N ALA A 62 -26.12 -3.89 33.25
CA ALA A 62 -26.24 -2.50 32.78
C ALA A 62 -25.58 -2.35 31.41
N ALA A 63 -26.21 -1.57 30.53
CA ALA A 63 -25.81 -1.42 29.15
C ALA A 63 -24.37 -0.89 28.99
N ALA A 64 -23.49 -1.72 28.43
CA ALA A 64 -22.38 -1.22 27.64
C ALA A 64 -22.90 -0.88 26.24
N GLU A 65 -23.49 0.31 26.08
CA GLU A 65 -23.69 0.87 24.74
C GLU A 65 -22.31 1.04 24.11
N GLU A 66 -22.01 0.18 23.13
CA GLU A 66 -20.83 0.31 22.27
C GLU A 66 -20.93 1.66 21.56
N THR A 67 -20.29 2.66 22.16
CA THR A 67 -20.39 4.04 21.74
C THR A 67 -19.61 4.15 20.44
N THR A 68 -20.34 4.00 19.34
CA THR A 68 -19.88 4.23 17.97
C THR A 68 -19.65 5.72 17.79
N ALA A 69 -18.57 6.19 18.39
CA ALA A 69 -18.03 7.51 18.22
C ALA A 69 -17.73 7.69 16.73
N THR A 70 -18.67 8.35 16.04
CA THR A 70 -18.48 8.80 14.67
C THR A 70 -17.52 9.99 14.75
N GLU A 71 -16.22 9.67 14.84
CA GLU A 71 -15.15 10.64 14.76
C GLU A 71 -15.21 11.28 13.37
N GLU A 72 -15.56 12.57 13.29
CA GLU A 72 -15.59 13.27 12.01
C GLU A 72 -14.18 13.24 11.40
N PRO A 73 -14.02 12.79 10.14
CA PRO A 73 -12.69 12.59 9.58
C PRO A 73 -11.93 13.92 9.51
N PRO A 74 -10.64 13.96 9.91
CA PRO A 74 -9.86 15.18 9.99
C PRO A 74 -9.76 15.85 8.62
N VAL A 75 -9.92 17.17 8.60
CA VAL A 75 -9.91 17.99 7.39
C VAL A 75 -8.51 18.04 6.78
N GLN A 76 -8.21 17.08 5.91
CA GLN A 76 -6.99 17.04 5.13
C GLN A 76 -7.01 18.05 3.98
N SER A 77 -5.85 18.63 3.66
CA SER A 77 -5.67 19.48 2.48
C SER A 77 -4.24 19.42 1.97
N GLY A 78 -4.06 19.65 0.67
CA GLY A 78 -2.75 19.73 0.02
C GLY A 78 -2.68 18.96 -1.30
N PRO A 79 -1.62 19.18 -2.10
CA PRO A 79 -1.58 18.75 -3.49
C PRO A 79 -1.50 17.23 -3.67
N LEU A 80 -1.09 16.47 -2.65
CA LEU A 80 -1.12 15.01 -2.65
C LEU A 80 -2.52 14.47 -2.30
N VAL A 81 -3.25 15.16 -1.43
CA VAL A 81 -4.66 14.85 -1.08
C VAL A 81 -5.57 15.16 -2.28
N ASP A 82 -5.35 16.29 -2.97
CA ASP A 82 -6.05 16.63 -4.22
C ASP A 82 -5.86 15.56 -5.31
N LEU A 83 -4.70 14.90 -5.31
CA LEU A 83 -4.28 13.90 -6.28
C LEU A 83 -4.85 12.52 -5.94
N PHE A 84 -4.55 12.01 -4.74
CA PHE A 84 -4.86 10.63 -4.33
C PHE A 84 -6.16 10.48 -3.55
N GLY A 85 -6.67 11.55 -2.93
CA GLY A 85 -7.86 11.52 -2.07
C GLY A 85 -7.48 11.60 -0.59
N PRO A 86 -8.46 11.46 0.32
CA PRO A 86 -8.21 11.54 1.76
C PRO A 86 -7.54 10.28 2.33
N THR A 87 -7.75 9.11 1.73
CA THR A 87 -7.26 7.83 2.28
C THR A 87 -6.43 7.04 1.28
N LEU A 88 -5.46 6.32 1.83
CA LEU A 88 -4.61 5.33 1.16
C LEU A 88 -4.63 4.03 1.97
N LEU A 89 -4.41 2.91 1.29
CA LEU A 89 -4.46 1.57 1.90
C LEU A 89 -3.05 0.98 2.01
N SER A 90 -2.71 0.42 3.17
CA SER A 90 -1.62 -0.56 3.29
C SER A 90 -2.19 -1.97 3.50
N LEU A 91 -1.35 -2.97 3.26
CA LEU A 91 -1.64 -4.35 3.65
C LEU A 91 -0.86 -4.67 4.94
N GLU A 92 -1.55 -5.12 5.99
CA GLU A 92 -0.92 -5.64 7.21
C GLU A 92 -1.19 -7.13 7.35
N LEU A 93 -0.15 -7.91 7.63
CA LEU A 93 -0.28 -9.35 7.90
C LEU A 93 -0.67 -9.55 9.37
N THR A 94 -1.89 -10.01 9.61
CA THR A 94 -2.42 -10.25 10.97
C THR A 94 -2.31 -11.72 11.39
N GLY A 95 -1.64 -12.55 10.59
CA GLY A 95 -1.40 -13.97 10.84
C GLY A 95 -0.60 -14.61 9.70
N PRO A 96 -0.23 -15.91 9.80
CA PRO A 96 0.61 -16.60 8.82
C PRO A 96 0.00 -16.70 7.41
N SER A 97 -1.32 -16.57 7.30
CA SER A 97 -2.06 -16.65 6.03
C SER A 97 -3.24 -15.67 5.96
N THR A 98 -3.29 -14.68 6.85
CA THR A 98 -4.35 -13.66 6.91
C THR A 98 -3.76 -12.26 6.76
N ALA A 99 -4.23 -11.52 5.77
CA ALA A 99 -3.89 -10.13 5.54
C ALA A 99 -5.12 -9.24 5.65
N GLN A 100 -4.97 -8.05 6.21
CA GLN A 100 -6.02 -7.05 6.32
C GLN A 100 -5.60 -5.76 5.63
N LEU A 101 -6.58 -5.06 5.04
CA LEU A 101 -6.38 -3.71 4.52
C LEU A 101 -6.50 -2.73 5.68
N LYS A 102 -5.54 -1.81 5.78
CA LYS A 102 -5.56 -0.73 6.76
C LYS A 102 -5.60 0.61 6.04
N GLU A 103 -6.53 1.45 6.45
CA GLU A 103 -6.63 2.81 5.92
C GLU A 103 -5.69 3.75 6.66
N HIS A 104 -5.10 4.68 5.93
CA HIS A 104 -4.25 5.75 6.43
C HIS A 104 -4.66 7.06 5.78
N TYR A 105 -4.55 8.16 6.50
CA TYR A 105 -4.70 9.48 5.90
C TYR A 105 -3.55 9.76 4.93
N THR A 106 -3.86 10.33 3.77
CA THR A 106 -2.90 10.59 2.70
C THR A 106 -1.77 11.53 3.15
N THR A 107 -2.07 12.47 4.05
CA THR A 107 -1.06 13.35 4.68
C THR A 107 0.00 12.59 5.44
N ASP A 108 -0.39 11.49 6.10
CA ASP A 108 0.41 10.79 7.10
C ASP A 108 1.21 9.66 6.41
N ALA A 109 0.54 8.89 5.55
CA ALA A 109 1.16 7.86 4.72
C ALA A 109 2.25 8.40 3.78
N LEU A 110 2.09 9.64 3.30
CA LEU A 110 3.05 10.33 2.43
C LEU A 110 3.88 11.40 3.16
N GLN A 111 3.88 11.41 4.50
CA GLN A 111 4.70 12.35 5.26
C GLN A 111 6.20 12.08 5.04
N GLY A 112 7.00 13.15 4.96
CA GLY A 112 8.43 13.10 4.69
C GLY A 112 8.77 12.86 3.22
N LYS A 113 8.16 11.84 2.59
CA LYS A 113 8.50 11.28 1.28
C LYS A 113 8.94 12.31 0.23
N LYS A 114 10.16 12.18 -0.31
CA LYS A 114 10.71 13.12 -1.32
C LYS A 114 10.45 12.68 -2.76
N VAL A 115 10.20 11.38 -2.94
CA VAL A 115 9.85 10.76 -4.22
C VAL A 115 8.63 9.87 -4.01
N ILE A 116 7.61 10.07 -4.83
CA ILE A 116 6.35 9.29 -4.77
C ILE A 116 6.12 8.66 -6.15
N GLY A 117 6.13 7.34 -6.23
CA GLY A 117 5.86 6.59 -7.45
C GLY A 117 4.38 6.28 -7.62
N VAL A 118 3.74 6.80 -8.67
CA VAL A 118 2.39 6.39 -9.07
C VAL A 118 2.53 5.18 -9.99
N TYR A 119 2.17 4.00 -9.48
CA TYR A 119 2.33 2.73 -10.18
C TYR A 119 1.00 2.22 -10.73
N PHE A 120 0.88 2.09 -12.06
CA PHE A 120 -0.32 1.57 -12.72
C PHE A 120 -0.10 0.11 -13.11
N SER A 121 -0.90 -0.79 -12.56
CA SER A 121 -0.71 -2.24 -12.72
C SER A 121 -1.99 -3.05 -12.44
N ALA A 122 -2.05 -4.29 -12.94
CA ALA A 122 -3.14 -5.23 -12.70
C ALA A 122 -2.65 -6.69 -12.61
N ASP A 123 -3.43 -7.52 -11.94
CA ASP A 123 -3.25 -8.97 -11.81
C ASP A 123 -3.21 -9.68 -13.19
N TRP A 124 -4.14 -9.34 -14.08
CA TRP A 124 -4.32 -9.99 -15.38
C TRP A 124 -3.20 -9.65 -16.38
N CYS A 125 -2.43 -8.59 -16.11
CA CYS A 125 -1.37 -8.09 -16.99
C CYS A 125 -0.07 -8.91 -16.85
N GLY A 126 0.24 -9.73 -17.85
CA GLY A 126 1.47 -10.55 -17.88
C GLY A 126 2.77 -9.76 -17.66
N PRO A 127 3.06 -8.69 -18.43
CA PRO A 127 4.24 -7.85 -18.23
C PRO A 127 4.27 -7.14 -16.86
N CYS A 128 3.12 -6.94 -16.23
CA CYS A 128 3.03 -6.34 -14.91
C CYS A 128 3.51 -7.32 -13.84
N ARG A 129 3.03 -8.58 -13.87
CA ARG A 129 3.46 -9.66 -12.96
C ARG A 129 4.97 -9.93 -13.03
N GLN A 130 5.61 -9.68 -14.18
CA GLN A 130 7.07 -9.77 -14.34
C GLN A 130 7.80 -8.55 -13.76
N PHE A 131 7.21 -7.35 -13.85
CA PHE A 131 7.85 -6.10 -13.40
C PHE A 131 7.66 -5.82 -11.90
N THR A 132 6.55 -6.25 -11.29
CA THR A 132 6.29 -5.99 -9.85
C THR A 132 7.40 -6.54 -8.94
N PRO A 133 7.90 -7.78 -9.09
CA PRO A 133 9.00 -8.27 -8.25
C PRO A 133 10.29 -7.45 -8.42
N GLU A 134 10.63 -7.05 -9.65
CA GLU A 134 11.80 -6.19 -9.91
C GLU A 134 11.63 -4.80 -9.28
N LEU A 135 10.41 -4.25 -9.31
CA LEU A 135 10.06 -2.99 -8.64
C LEU A 135 10.12 -3.11 -7.11
N SER A 136 9.67 -4.22 -6.51
CA SER A 136 9.78 -4.48 -5.06
C SER A 136 11.24 -4.53 -4.61
N SER A 137 12.09 -5.31 -5.29
CA SER A 137 13.53 -5.35 -4.98
C SER A 137 14.24 -4.01 -5.21
N PHE A 138 13.78 -3.20 -6.18
CA PHE A 138 14.30 -1.85 -6.38
C PHE A 138 13.86 -0.91 -5.24
N TYR A 139 12.59 -0.93 -4.87
CA TYR A 139 12.00 -0.13 -3.79
C TYR A 139 12.72 -0.36 -2.46
N GLU A 140 12.89 -1.62 -2.06
CA GLU A 140 13.63 -2.02 -0.85
C GLU A 140 15.08 -1.52 -0.87
N LYS A 141 15.76 -1.64 -2.02
CA LYS A 141 17.14 -1.19 -2.20
C LYS A 141 17.29 0.32 -2.04
N ILE A 142 16.40 1.11 -2.66
CA ILE A 142 16.41 2.57 -2.55
C ILE A 142 16.17 3.02 -1.10
N ASN A 143 15.22 2.39 -0.41
CA ASN A 143 14.88 2.74 0.99
C ASN A 143 15.87 2.20 2.03
N SER A 144 16.72 1.24 1.64
CA SER A 144 17.83 0.72 2.44
C SER A 144 19.12 1.56 2.30
N ARG A 145 19.16 2.58 1.44
CA ARG A 145 20.34 3.46 1.27
C ARG A 145 20.59 4.28 2.54
N ARG A 146 21.87 4.39 2.93
CA ARG A 146 22.29 5.22 4.08
C ARG A 146 21.78 6.65 3.94
N GLY A 147 21.20 7.17 5.03
CA GLY A 147 20.60 8.51 5.07
C GLY A 147 19.20 8.62 4.46
N LYS A 148 18.64 7.55 3.85
CA LYS A 148 17.28 7.50 3.29
C LYS A 148 16.90 8.72 2.41
N ILE A 149 17.87 9.26 1.68
CA ILE A 149 17.82 10.63 1.11
C ILE A 149 16.56 10.90 0.25
N ASP A 150 16.07 9.88 -0.47
CA ASP A 150 14.90 10.01 -1.35
C ASP A 150 13.54 9.78 -0.66
N GLU A 151 13.53 9.16 0.53
CA GLU A 151 12.32 8.68 1.24
C GLU A 151 11.24 8.18 0.27
N PHE A 152 11.53 7.12 -0.48
CA PHE A 152 10.72 6.69 -1.61
C PHE A 152 9.47 5.95 -1.14
N GLU A 153 8.30 6.35 -1.65
CA GLU A 153 7.03 5.64 -1.46
C GLU A 153 6.37 5.34 -2.81
N ILE A 154 5.57 4.29 -2.90
CA ILE A 154 4.78 3.97 -4.10
C ILE A 154 3.29 3.96 -3.74
N VAL A 155 2.49 4.66 -4.54
CA VAL A 155 1.03 4.59 -4.52
C VAL A 155 0.58 3.77 -5.72
N TRP A 156 0.11 2.54 -5.46
CA TRP A 156 -0.44 1.67 -6.50
C TRP A 156 -1.85 2.11 -6.92
N VAL A 157 -2.01 2.35 -8.22
CA VAL A 157 -3.27 2.58 -8.91
C VAL A 157 -3.67 1.27 -9.59
N SER A 158 -4.53 0.51 -8.91
CA SER A 158 -5.00 -0.77 -9.41
C SER A 158 -5.82 -0.64 -10.69
N ARG A 159 -5.55 -1.53 -11.64
CA ARG A 159 -6.37 -1.80 -12.83
C ARG A 159 -6.87 -3.25 -12.84
N CYS A 160 -6.90 -3.92 -11.68
CA CYS A 160 -7.59 -5.20 -11.48
C CYS A 160 -9.09 -5.04 -11.81
N ARG A 161 -9.82 -6.14 -11.99
CA ARG A 161 -11.24 -6.10 -12.40
C ARG A 161 -12.23 -6.21 -11.24
N ASP A 162 -11.76 -6.67 -10.09
CA ASP A 162 -12.56 -7.05 -8.93
C ASP A 162 -11.72 -7.00 -7.64
N MET A 163 -12.41 -7.08 -6.50
CA MET A 163 -11.80 -6.99 -5.17
C MET A 163 -10.94 -8.19 -4.79
N GLN A 164 -11.22 -9.38 -5.32
CA GLN A 164 -10.46 -10.59 -5.00
C GLN A 164 -9.10 -10.55 -5.69
N SER A 165 -9.09 -10.23 -6.99
CA SER A 165 -7.88 -9.98 -7.79
C SER A 165 -7.09 -8.79 -7.26
N PHE A 166 -7.75 -7.74 -6.75
CA PHE A 166 -7.08 -6.63 -6.05
C PHE A 166 -6.33 -7.15 -4.82
N GLY A 167 -7.03 -7.80 -3.88
CA GLY A 167 -6.45 -8.25 -2.61
C GLY A 167 -5.31 -9.25 -2.82
N GLN A 168 -5.53 -10.28 -3.64
CA GLN A 168 -4.51 -11.28 -3.95
C GLN A 168 -3.25 -10.67 -4.56
N TYR A 169 -3.38 -9.79 -5.55
CA TYR A 169 -2.22 -9.18 -6.19
C TYR A 169 -1.51 -8.17 -5.28
N PHE A 170 -2.24 -7.48 -4.40
CA PHE A 170 -1.65 -6.54 -3.43
C PHE A 170 -0.73 -7.24 -2.41
N THR A 171 -0.93 -8.52 -2.11
CA THR A 171 -0.01 -9.32 -1.27
C THR A 171 1.43 -9.39 -1.80
N THR A 172 1.64 -9.09 -3.09
CA THR A 172 2.97 -9.10 -3.74
C THR A 172 3.72 -7.77 -3.65
N MET A 173 3.16 -6.76 -2.96
CA MET A 173 3.62 -5.37 -2.99
C MET A 173 3.93 -4.84 -1.57
N PRO A 174 5.13 -4.28 -1.32
CA PRO A 174 5.55 -3.75 -0.01
C PRO A 174 5.19 -2.27 0.21
N TRP A 175 4.25 -1.71 -0.56
CA TRP A 175 3.90 -0.28 -0.59
C TRP A 175 2.39 -0.06 -0.48
N ILE A 176 1.94 1.19 -0.53
CA ILE A 176 0.53 1.56 -0.36
C ILE A 176 -0.25 1.62 -1.68
N ALA A 177 -1.58 1.61 -1.59
CA ALA A 177 -2.49 1.61 -2.72
C ALA A 177 -3.57 2.69 -2.60
N LEU A 178 -4.10 3.15 -3.73
CA LEU A 178 -5.38 3.85 -3.75
C LEU A 178 -6.51 2.89 -3.35
N PRO A 179 -7.55 3.37 -2.65
CA PRO A 179 -8.78 2.61 -2.47
C PRO A 179 -9.32 2.09 -3.81
N PRO A 180 -9.72 0.81 -3.91
CA PRO A 180 -10.03 0.18 -5.21
C PRO A 180 -11.11 0.91 -6.01
N GLN A 181 -12.11 1.49 -5.33
CA GLN A 181 -13.19 2.28 -5.93
C GLN A 181 -12.67 3.58 -6.57
N GLU A 182 -11.71 4.25 -5.93
CA GLU A 182 -11.04 5.45 -6.46
C GLU A 182 -10.05 5.09 -7.58
N ALA A 183 -9.32 3.97 -7.44
CA ALA A 183 -8.33 3.48 -8.41
C ALA A 183 -8.95 2.97 -9.72
N MET A 184 -10.10 2.29 -9.64
CA MET A 184 -10.85 1.82 -10.80
C MET A 184 -11.81 2.87 -11.34
N GLY A 185 -12.23 3.83 -10.52
CA GLY A 185 -13.15 4.92 -10.88
C GLY A 185 -12.48 6.17 -11.45
N ALA A 186 -13.21 7.29 -11.36
CA ALA A 186 -12.88 8.55 -12.01
C ALA A 186 -11.51 9.14 -11.61
N ARG A 187 -11.02 8.89 -10.39
CA ARG A 187 -9.69 9.36 -9.96
C ARG A 187 -8.57 8.60 -10.64
N GLY A 188 -8.60 7.26 -10.64
CA GLY A 188 -7.61 6.46 -11.36
C GLY A 188 -7.58 6.75 -12.86
N GLU A 189 -8.74 6.98 -13.47
CA GLU A 189 -8.83 7.45 -14.87
C GLU A 189 -8.21 8.84 -15.05
N LYS A 190 -8.55 9.80 -14.19
CA LYS A 190 -7.96 11.16 -14.20
C LYS A 190 -6.44 11.11 -14.04
N LEU A 191 -5.90 10.26 -13.17
CA LEU A 191 -4.46 10.06 -12.98
C LEU A 191 -3.80 9.46 -14.24
N SER A 192 -4.41 8.41 -14.81
CA SER A 192 -3.96 7.79 -16.05
C SER A 192 -3.89 8.80 -17.21
N GLN A 193 -4.94 9.61 -17.39
CA GLN A 193 -5.00 10.67 -18.40
C GLN A 193 -3.98 11.78 -18.11
N MET A 194 -3.87 12.24 -16.85
CA MET A 194 -2.97 13.33 -16.44
C MET A 194 -1.49 13.00 -16.72
N TYR A 195 -1.10 11.74 -16.56
CA TYR A 195 0.27 11.28 -16.80
C TYR A 195 0.48 10.62 -18.17
N GLY A 196 -0.55 10.59 -19.03
CA GLY A 196 -0.46 10.04 -20.38
C GLY A 196 -0.23 8.53 -20.43
N VAL A 197 -0.73 7.78 -19.44
CA VAL A 197 -0.55 6.32 -19.34
C VAL A 197 -1.39 5.61 -20.39
N LYS A 198 -0.73 5.09 -21.43
CA LYS A 198 -1.37 4.35 -22.54
C LYS A 198 -1.43 2.84 -22.33
N SER A 199 -0.57 2.30 -21.48
CA SER A 199 -0.38 0.87 -21.24
C SER A 199 0.21 0.62 -19.86
N ILE A 200 -0.05 -0.56 -19.30
CA ILE A 200 0.53 -1.03 -18.03
C ILE A 200 1.55 -2.15 -18.30
N PRO A 201 2.60 -2.31 -17.46
CA PRO A 201 2.91 -1.52 -16.27
C PRO A 201 3.47 -0.12 -16.62
N ALA A 202 3.07 0.90 -15.86
CA ALA A 202 3.62 2.24 -15.94
C ALA A 202 3.96 2.76 -14.54
N LEU A 203 5.08 3.47 -14.41
CA LEU A 203 5.54 4.06 -13.15
C LEU A 203 5.95 5.51 -13.40
N VAL A 204 5.29 6.43 -12.70
CA VAL A 204 5.53 7.87 -12.78
C VAL A 204 6.06 8.35 -11.45
N LEU A 205 7.25 8.96 -11.42
CA LEU A 205 7.82 9.53 -10.20
C LEU A 205 7.39 10.99 -10.05
N LEU A 206 6.94 11.34 -8.85
CA LEU A 206 6.55 12.68 -8.44
C LEU A 206 7.45 13.19 -7.31
N ASP A 207 7.54 14.50 -7.15
CA ASP A 207 8.14 15.15 -5.99
C ASP A 207 7.20 15.20 -4.77
N ASP A 208 7.75 15.72 -3.67
CA ASP A 208 7.09 16.00 -2.39
C ASP A 208 5.85 16.92 -2.47
N LEU A 209 5.60 17.53 -3.63
CA LEU A 209 4.44 18.35 -3.91
C LEU A 209 3.49 17.71 -4.93
N GLY A 210 3.77 16.51 -5.46
CA GLY A 210 2.98 15.86 -6.51
C GLY A 210 3.23 16.43 -7.91
N SER A 211 4.47 16.84 -8.21
CA SER A 211 4.90 17.37 -9.51
C SER A 211 5.79 16.34 -10.22
N VAL A 212 5.61 16.14 -11.53
CA VAL A 212 6.27 15.05 -12.26
C VAL A 212 7.80 15.24 -12.29
N ILE A 213 8.52 14.23 -11.83
CA ILE A 213 9.97 14.08 -12.00
C ILE A 213 10.26 13.38 -13.33
N THR A 214 9.65 12.21 -13.55
CA THR A 214 9.78 11.41 -14.78
C THR A 214 8.58 10.48 -14.96
N THR A 215 8.18 10.24 -16.20
CA THR A 215 7.15 9.26 -16.59
C THR A 215 7.73 7.94 -17.10
N ASP A 216 9.06 7.84 -17.27
CA ASP A 216 9.74 6.68 -17.88
C ASP A 216 10.37 5.72 -16.86
N ALA A 217 10.08 5.86 -15.57
CA ALA A 217 10.77 5.13 -14.50
C ALA A 217 10.68 3.60 -14.65
N ARG A 218 9.57 3.08 -15.20
CA ARG A 218 9.43 1.65 -15.53
C ARG A 218 10.52 1.14 -16.48
N ASN A 219 10.98 1.94 -17.43
CA ASN A 219 12.02 1.58 -18.37
C ASN A 219 13.43 1.94 -17.88
N MET A 220 13.54 2.77 -16.83
CA MET A 220 14.82 3.14 -16.20
C MET A 220 15.27 2.09 -15.17
N ILE A 221 14.36 1.52 -14.37
CA ILE A 221 14.68 0.52 -13.34
C ILE A 221 15.50 -0.67 -13.88
N PRO A 222 15.14 -1.32 -15.00
CA PRO A 222 15.92 -2.45 -15.53
C PRO A 222 17.31 -2.04 -16.06
N LYS A 223 17.49 -0.77 -16.44
CA LYS A 223 18.76 -0.21 -16.95
C LYS A 223 19.68 0.23 -15.82
N ASP A 224 19.12 0.77 -14.74
CA ASP A 224 19.82 1.28 -13.56
C ASP A 224 19.36 0.52 -12.31
N LYS A 225 19.66 -0.79 -12.27
CA LYS A 225 19.29 -1.68 -11.15
C LYS A 225 19.97 -1.31 -9.82
N ALA A 226 21.00 -0.46 -9.86
CA ALA A 226 21.66 0.10 -8.68
C ALA A 226 20.99 1.40 -8.18
N GLY A 227 20.17 2.05 -9.01
CA GLY A 227 19.51 3.31 -8.70
C GLY A 227 20.47 4.49 -8.61
N ILE A 228 21.61 4.45 -9.32
CA ILE A 228 22.65 5.49 -9.26
C ILE A 228 22.10 6.83 -9.74
N GLY A 229 21.28 6.81 -10.80
CA GLY A 229 20.63 8.00 -11.35
C GLY A 229 19.28 8.33 -10.70
N PHE A 230 18.73 7.48 -9.83
CA PHE A 230 17.41 7.66 -9.22
C PHE A 230 17.34 9.00 -8.45
N PRO A 231 16.24 9.79 -8.55
CA PRO A 231 14.97 9.51 -9.25
C PRO A 231 14.93 9.97 -10.72
N TRP A 232 16.09 10.02 -11.40
CA TRP A 232 16.27 10.37 -12.82
C TRP A 232 15.70 11.75 -13.20
N ARG A 233 16.00 12.76 -12.36
CA ARG A 233 15.63 14.17 -12.61
C ARG A 233 16.33 14.69 -13.88
N ASN A 234 15.60 15.44 -14.69
CA ASN A 234 16.21 16.28 -15.73
C ASN A 234 17.11 17.35 -15.04
N PRO A 235 18.34 17.62 -15.53
CA PRO A 235 19.26 18.57 -14.91
C PRO A 235 18.67 19.98 -14.69
N ILE A 236 17.80 20.44 -15.60
CA ILE A 236 17.12 21.76 -15.46
C ILE A 236 16.14 21.75 -14.28
N SER A 237 15.44 20.63 -14.06
CA SER A 237 14.54 20.44 -12.91
C SER A 237 15.32 20.42 -11.60
N THR A 238 16.48 19.75 -11.57
CA THR A 238 17.38 19.76 -10.41
C THR A 238 17.82 21.18 -10.04
N LEU A 239 18.24 22.00 -11.02
CA LEU A 239 18.63 23.38 -10.76
C LEU A 239 17.46 24.21 -10.20
N TYR A 240 16.26 24.10 -10.80
CA TYR A 240 15.05 24.77 -10.31
C TYR A 240 14.70 24.36 -8.85
N MET A 241 14.84 23.08 -8.50
CA MET A 241 14.62 22.60 -7.12
C MET A 241 15.63 23.18 -6.11
N THR A 242 16.89 23.36 -6.51
CA THR A 242 17.93 23.93 -5.62
C THR A 242 17.81 25.44 -5.44
N VAL A 243 17.36 26.16 -6.47
CA VAL A 243 17.28 27.63 -6.46
C VAL A 243 15.95 28.13 -5.85
N VAL A 244 14.85 27.38 -6.01
CA VAL A 244 13.51 27.85 -5.64
C VAL A 244 13.00 27.17 -4.34
N PRO A 245 12.86 27.92 -3.22
CA PRO A 245 12.40 27.36 -1.95
C PRO A 245 11.03 26.68 -2.03
N ARG A 246 10.82 25.65 -1.20
CA ARG A 246 9.56 24.86 -1.18
C ARG A 246 8.31 25.72 -0.96
N SER A 247 8.40 26.80 -0.16
CA SER A 247 7.31 27.77 0.04
C SER A 247 6.91 28.48 -1.25
N LEU A 248 7.87 28.95 -2.05
CA LEU A 248 7.62 29.58 -3.34
C LEU A 248 7.11 28.57 -4.38
N ARG A 249 7.64 27.33 -4.39
CA ARG A 249 7.10 26.23 -5.22
C ARG A 249 5.63 25.93 -4.90
N LEU A 250 5.26 25.91 -3.62
CA LEU A 250 3.88 25.73 -3.16
C LEU A 250 2.96 26.89 -3.62
N MET A 251 3.40 28.14 -3.46
CA MET A 251 2.66 29.31 -3.93
C MET A 251 2.42 29.25 -5.44
N LEU A 252 3.48 29.01 -6.23
CA LEU A 252 3.39 28.85 -7.68
C LEU A 252 2.41 27.74 -8.08
N LYS A 253 2.43 26.59 -7.39
CA LYS A 253 1.50 25.48 -7.66
C LYS A 253 0.05 25.87 -7.38
N ARG A 254 -0.22 26.60 -6.31
CA ARG A 254 -1.58 27.08 -5.96
C ARG A 254 -2.10 28.10 -6.98
N GLU A 255 -1.28 29.07 -7.37
CA GLU A 255 -1.67 30.08 -8.36
C GLU A 255 -1.86 29.47 -9.76
N LEU A 256 -0.99 28.54 -10.18
CA LEU A 256 -1.19 27.78 -11.43
C LEU A 256 -2.47 26.94 -11.40
N GLY A 257 -2.84 26.38 -10.24
CA GLY A 257 -4.14 25.74 -10.03
C GLY A 257 -5.30 26.69 -10.27
N SER A 258 -5.28 27.87 -9.64
CA SER A 258 -6.31 28.91 -9.82
C SER A 258 -6.41 29.41 -11.28
N ILE A 259 -5.27 29.60 -11.94
CA ILE A 259 -5.21 30.02 -13.36
C ILE A 259 -5.78 28.92 -14.26
N LYS A 260 -5.42 27.65 -14.02
CA LYS A 260 -5.92 26.50 -14.79
C LYS A 260 -7.44 26.34 -14.64
N GLU A 261 -7.97 26.43 -13.43
CA GLU A 261 -9.41 26.46 -13.14
C GLU A 261 -10.11 27.59 -13.90
N LYS A 262 -9.63 28.84 -13.77
CA LYS A 262 -10.21 30.02 -14.43
C LYS A 262 -10.16 29.91 -15.96
N ALA A 263 -9.04 29.42 -16.52
CA ALA A 263 -8.88 29.23 -17.95
C ALA A 263 -9.80 28.12 -18.49
N PHE A 264 -9.84 26.97 -17.81
CA PHE A 264 -10.69 25.84 -18.20
C PHE A 264 -12.18 26.19 -18.06
N GLY A 265 -12.57 26.90 -17.01
CA GLY A 265 -13.92 27.43 -16.82
C GLY A 265 -14.34 28.39 -17.94
N LYS A 266 -13.47 29.34 -18.34
CA LYS A 266 -13.72 30.23 -19.48
C LYS A 266 -13.85 29.46 -20.80
N VAL A 267 -12.97 28.50 -21.08
CA VAL A 267 -13.02 27.68 -22.30
C VAL A 267 -14.29 26.83 -22.35
N LYS A 268 -14.65 26.16 -21.25
CA LYS A 268 -15.87 25.36 -21.12
C LYS A 268 -17.13 26.23 -21.28
N GLY A 269 -17.14 27.42 -20.69
CA GLY A 269 -18.21 28.40 -20.87
C GLY A 269 -18.38 28.85 -22.33
N LEU A 270 -17.28 29.19 -23.00
CA LEU A 270 -17.29 29.64 -24.40
C LEU A 270 -17.77 28.53 -25.36
N LEU A 271 -17.33 27.29 -25.15
CA LEU A 271 -17.80 26.12 -25.89
C LEU A 271 -19.30 25.88 -25.71
N ASN A 272 -19.80 26.02 -24.48
CA ASN A 272 -21.23 25.80 -24.17
C ASN A 272 -22.13 26.94 -24.69
N LEU A 273 -21.63 28.18 -24.74
CA LEU A 273 -22.29 29.29 -25.45
C LEU A 273 -22.38 29.01 -26.95
N ARG A 274 -21.29 28.55 -27.59
CA ARG A 274 -21.28 28.23 -29.02
C ARG A 274 -22.21 27.06 -29.37
N ALA A 275 -22.36 26.07 -28.47
CA ALA A 275 -23.31 24.97 -28.64
C ALA A 275 -24.78 25.42 -28.52
N LYS A 276 -25.09 26.43 -27.70
CA LYS A 276 -26.44 27.02 -27.61
C LYS A 276 -26.77 27.92 -28.82
N GLY A 277 -25.79 28.66 -29.33
CA GLY A 277 -25.97 29.53 -30.51
C GLY A 277 -26.15 28.81 -31.85
N ALA A 278 -25.94 27.49 -31.91
CA ALA A 278 -26.10 26.66 -33.11
C ALA A 278 -27.43 25.88 -33.17
N LYS A 279 -28.38 26.20 -32.28
CA LYS A 279 -29.72 25.58 -32.20
C LYS A 279 -30.87 26.62 -32.22
N ALA A 280 -30.58 27.85 -32.64
CA ALA A 280 -31.53 28.94 -32.82
C ALA A 280 -31.58 29.33 -34.30
#